data_AF-A0A9P5K2V5-F1
#
_entry.id   AF-A0A9P5K2V5-F1
#
_cell.length_a   1.000
_cell.length_b   1.000
_cell.length_c   1.000
_cell.angle_alpha   90.00
_cell.angle_beta   90.00
_cell.angle_gamma   90.00
#
_symmetry.space_group_name_H-M   'P 1'
#
loop_
_entity.id
_entity.type
_entity.pdbx_description
1 polymer ?
#
loop_
_entity_poly.entity_id
_entity_poly.type
_entity_poly.pdbx_seq_one_letter_code
_entity_poly.pdbx_strand_id
1 'polypeptide(L)'
;MASPENAEDVRLRVWSWMTATVYKPVSLNSLTGGQANFTYHAKLERGTKDDSNHREAVHEVLVKHGEPYMARHPSNAITIERCSAEVACLRYLHSIDATLQASEDAKYFVRTPKCYLYDNEAKTQIQEYLAGTLDLKSTVLKSYERPLDELLQQHYHHIGRALAEYISQFHQNTSPVARAHAEKGPSPHPSTLNEAISRSSEMQDLKLMVNYDWLLERVEQFPDILKDAKDVFVRLREQGIDELKNGSAASTVIHGDFCPQNILIRDESPRDGKETGLFVVDWENAQIGVPAMDHGEMIGELYSTWLYDGSDAGIHVIEGYAAGLGSLPVDVALRIAAQVGVHLLSFGTLAQDKSELQIDHVAREGRDIIVNSCKKNQSWFRDHVLRCVFTR
;
A
#
# COMPACT_ATOMS: atom_id res chain seq x y z
N MET A 1 13.13 27.81 12.84
CA MET A 1 12.93 26.41 12.40
C MET A 1 14.21 25.67 12.71
N ALA A 2 14.15 24.61 13.52
CA ALA A 2 15.31 23.75 13.77
C ALA A 2 15.71 23.06 12.46
N SER A 3 17.00 22.92 12.19
CA SER A 3 17.47 22.06 11.11
C SER A 3 17.01 20.62 11.38
N PRO A 4 16.63 19.85 10.35
CA PRO A 4 16.33 18.43 10.55
C PRO A 4 17.52 17.75 11.24
N GLU A 5 17.24 16.90 12.24
CA GLU A 5 18.28 16.15 12.93
C GLU A 5 18.98 15.21 11.94
N ASN A 6 20.28 14.96 12.17
CA ASN A 6 21.01 13.98 11.39
C ASN A 6 20.44 12.57 11.68
N ALA A 7 20.37 11.70 10.67
CA ALA A 7 19.88 10.32 10.81
C ALA A 7 20.62 9.55 11.93
N GLU A 8 21.89 9.87 12.18
CA GLU A 8 22.65 9.28 13.28
C GLU A 8 22.15 9.73 14.66
N ASP A 9 21.74 10.99 14.81
CA ASP A 9 21.19 11.49 16.08
C ASP A 9 19.87 10.79 16.40
N VAL A 10 19.01 10.65 15.39
CA VAL A 10 17.74 9.88 15.50
C VAL A 10 18.04 8.43 15.90
N ARG A 11 19.02 7.78 15.26
CA ARG A 11 19.41 6.41 15.57
C ARG A 11 19.90 6.26 17.02
N LEU A 12 20.67 7.22 17.53
CA LEU A 12 21.14 7.24 18.92
C LEU A 12 19.99 7.44 19.91
N ARG A 13 19.01 8.31 19.60
CA ARG A 13 17.79 8.47 20.40
C ARG A 13 16.99 7.17 20.47
N VAL A 14 16.76 6.53 19.33
CA VAL A 14 16.07 5.23 19.25
C VAL A 14 16.82 4.16 20.03
N TRP A 15 18.16 4.08 19.90
CA TRP A 15 18.97 3.15 20.67
C TRP A 15 18.83 3.35 22.19
N SER A 16 18.92 4.60 22.64
CA SER A 16 18.77 4.95 24.05
C SER A 16 17.38 4.58 24.57
N TRP A 17 16.33 4.87 23.80
CA TRP A 17 14.96 4.50 24.12
C TRP A 17 14.81 2.98 24.22
N MET A 18 15.27 2.21 23.22
CA MET A 18 15.17 0.74 23.25
C MET A 18 15.90 0.12 24.44
N THR A 19 17.03 0.69 24.86
CA THR A 19 17.81 0.23 26.02
C THR A 19 17.02 0.29 27.34
N ALA A 20 16.01 1.17 27.42
CA ALA A 20 15.12 1.27 28.56
C ALA A 20 13.91 0.32 28.50
N THR A 21 13.76 -0.44 27.40
CA THR A 21 12.66 -1.40 27.21
C THR A 21 13.13 -2.85 27.38
N VAL A 22 12.19 -3.80 27.33
CA VAL A 22 12.53 -5.23 27.25
C VAL A 22 13.25 -5.60 25.94
N TYR A 23 13.15 -4.77 24.89
CA TYR A 23 13.75 -4.97 23.58
C TYR A 23 15.14 -4.34 23.47
N LYS A 24 15.98 -4.48 24.51
CA LYS A 24 17.33 -3.91 24.52
C LYS A 24 18.19 -4.46 23.35
N PRO A 25 18.77 -3.60 22.49
CA PRO A 25 19.48 -4.04 21.30
C PRO A 25 20.97 -4.30 21.56
N VAL A 26 21.54 -5.24 20.80
CA VAL A 26 23.01 -5.40 20.61
C VAL A 26 23.48 -4.82 19.28
N SER A 27 22.56 -4.63 18.33
CA SER A 27 22.81 -3.89 17.08
C SER A 27 21.52 -3.20 16.64
N LEU A 28 21.67 -2.08 15.94
CA LEU A 28 20.58 -1.30 15.36
C LEU A 28 21.05 -0.77 14.00
N ASN A 29 20.69 -1.48 12.94
CA ASN A 29 21.14 -1.21 11.59
C ASN A 29 20.00 -0.58 10.80
N SER A 30 20.25 0.54 10.11
CA SER A 30 19.23 1.16 9.26
C SER A 30 18.82 0.23 8.11
N LEU A 31 17.52 0.15 7.86
CA LEU A 31 16.95 -0.53 6.71
C LEU A 31 16.65 0.51 5.61
N THR A 32 16.79 0.08 4.36
CA THR A 32 16.46 0.89 3.17
C THR A 32 15.05 0.57 2.68
N GLY A 33 14.35 1.55 2.10
CA GLY A 33 13.09 1.32 1.38
C GLY A 33 11.99 2.32 1.74
N GLY A 34 11.83 2.64 3.02
CA GLY A 34 10.81 3.58 3.51
C GLY A 34 11.12 5.05 3.21
N GLN A 35 10.08 5.86 2.99
CA GLN A 35 10.19 7.29 2.69
C GLN A 35 10.02 8.18 3.92
N ALA A 36 8.97 7.93 4.72
CA ALA A 36 8.58 8.82 5.79
C ALA A 36 9.24 8.50 7.14
N ASN A 37 9.40 7.22 7.49
CA ASN A 37 9.94 6.82 8.79
C ASN A 37 11.37 6.31 8.74
N PHE A 38 12.09 6.50 9.84
CA PHE A 38 13.36 5.83 10.09
C PHE A 38 13.07 4.39 10.47
N THR A 39 13.64 3.45 9.72
CA THR A 39 13.40 2.02 9.94
C THR A 39 14.71 1.32 10.21
N TYR A 40 14.74 0.44 11.21
CA TYR A 40 15.93 -0.27 11.65
C TYR A 40 15.65 -1.75 11.86
N HIS A 41 16.66 -2.57 11.63
CA HIS A 41 16.74 -3.94 12.11
C HIS A 41 17.52 -3.95 13.42
N ALA A 42 16.89 -4.45 14.47
CA ALA A 42 17.52 -4.62 15.77
C ALA A 42 17.69 -6.10 16.11
N LYS A 43 18.90 -6.46 16.54
CA LYS A 43 19.16 -7.74 17.22
C LYS A 43 19.12 -7.49 18.72
N LEU A 44 18.47 -8.36 19.47
CA LEU A 44 18.23 -8.17 20.91
C LEU A 44 19.32 -8.84 21.74
N GLU A 45 19.62 -8.28 22.92
CA GLU A 45 20.58 -8.85 23.87
C GLU A 45 20.11 -10.19 24.43
N ARG A 46 18.79 -10.32 24.62
CA ARG A 46 18.14 -11.55 25.09
C ARG A 46 16.87 -11.75 24.29
N GLY A 47 16.53 -13.02 24.07
CA GLY A 47 15.25 -13.36 23.48
C GLY A 47 14.12 -12.88 24.40
N THR A 48 13.19 -12.08 23.87
CA THR A 48 12.01 -11.63 24.61
C THR A 48 10.85 -12.56 24.30
N LYS A 49 10.10 -12.96 25.33
CA LYS A 49 8.81 -13.62 25.12
C LYS A 49 7.76 -12.53 25.01
N ASP A 50 6.99 -12.56 23.94
CA ASP A 50 5.76 -11.78 23.85
C ASP A 50 4.71 -12.43 24.76
N ASP A 51 4.03 -11.63 25.60
CA ASP A 51 2.97 -12.09 26.50
C ASP A 51 1.75 -12.66 25.74
N SER A 52 1.66 -12.40 24.42
CA SER A 52 0.63 -12.97 23.55
C SER A 52 1.01 -14.38 23.03
N ASN A 53 0.81 -15.39 23.88
CA ASN A 53 0.73 -16.82 23.50
C ASN A 53 1.90 -17.45 22.71
N HIS A 54 3.08 -16.83 22.66
CA HIS A 54 4.22 -17.38 21.91
C HIS A 54 5.04 -18.39 22.72
N ARG A 55 5.36 -19.53 22.06
CA ARG A 55 6.24 -20.59 22.62
C ARG A 55 7.73 -20.28 22.42
N GLU A 56 8.09 -19.41 21.48
CA GLU A 56 9.48 -19.10 21.11
C GLU A 56 9.84 -17.64 21.42
N ALA A 57 11.11 -17.41 21.77
CA ALA A 57 11.62 -16.10 22.10
C ALA A 57 11.99 -15.31 20.83
N VAL A 58 11.61 -14.04 20.78
CA VAL A 58 11.94 -13.10 19.70
C VAL A 58 13.35 -12.59 19.92
N HIS A 59 14.22 -12.74 18.92
CA HIS A 59 15.63 -12.30 18.99
C HIS A 59 15.96 -11.14 18.05
N GLU A 60 15.08 -10.88 17.07
CA GLU A 60 15.26 -9.85 16.06
C GLU A 60 13.92 -9.13 15.85
N VAL A 61 13.98 -7.81 15.74
CA VAL A 61 12.78 -6.96 15.57
C VAL A 61 13.03 -5.86 14.56
N LEU A 62 11.94 -5.41 13.94
CA LEU A 62 11.92 -4.20 13.15
C LEU A 62 11.56 -3.03 14.07
N VAL A 63 12.28 -1.93 13.95
CA VAL A 63 12.04 -0.71 14.72
C VAL A 63 11.67 0.37 13.72
N LYS A 64 10.50 0.99 13.88
CA LYS A 64 10.10 2.14 13.07
C LYS A 64 9.97 3.35 13.98
N HIS A 65 10.57 4.46 13.58
CA HIS A 65 10.53 5.72 14.31
C HIS A 65 10.02 6.82 13.39
N GLY A 66 8.98 7.51 13.86
CA GLY A 66 8.37 8.62 13.14
C GLY A 66 8.89 9.97 13.61
N GLU A 67 9.04 10.88 12.66
CA GLU A 67 9.31 12.30 12.86
C GLU A 67 8.24 13.14 12.14
N PRO A 68 8.03 14.43 12.48
CA PRO A 68 7.04 15.29 11.84
C PRO A 68 7.47 15.74 10.42
N TYR A 69 8.42 15.02 9.82
CA TYR A 69 8.98 15.21 8.50
C TYR A 69 9.35 13.84 7.90
N MET A 70 9.52 13.80 6.58
CA MET A 70 9.90 12.56 5.89
C MET A 70 11.38 12.23 6.13
N ALA A 71 11.68 11.01 6.59
CA ALA A 71 13.05 10.56 6.86
C ALA A 71 14.01 10.72 5.65
N ARG A 72 13.55 10.44 4.42
CA ARG A 72 14.38 10.61 3.21
C ARG A 72 14.41 12.05 2.68
N HIS A 73 13.39 12.85 3.00
CA HIS A 73 13.26 14.23 2.55
C HIS A 73 12.89 15.13 3.73
N PRO A 74 13.83 15.40 4.67
CA PRO A 74 13.50 16.06 5.93
C PRO A 74 13.03 17.52 5.80
N SER A 75 13.14 18.11 4.60
CA SER A 75 12.52 19.40 4.26
C SER A 75 10.99 19.32 4.16
N ASN A 76 10.45 18.13 3.97
CA ASN A 76 9.03 17.90 3.70
C ASN A 76 8.35 17.47 5.01
N ALA A 77 7.54 18.37 5.56
CA ALA A 77 6.73 18.08 6.73
C ALA A 77 5.65 17.05 6.40
N ILE A 78 5.35 16.18 7.36
CA ILE A 78 4.28 15.18 7.26
C ILE A 78 3.73 14.92 8.66
N THR A 79 2.43 14.64 8.78
CA THR A 79 1.80 14.44 10.10
C THR A 79 2.44 13.28 10.85
N ILE A 80 2.76 13.50 12.12
CA ILE A 80 3.29 12.45 13.01
C ILE A 80 2.19 11.46 13.45
N GLU A 81 0.92 11.85 13.33
CA GLU A 81 -0.22 11.01 13.70
C GLU A 81 -0.35 9.75 12.83
N ARG A 82 0.32 9.73 11.67
CA ARG A 82 0.48 8.52 10.83
C ARG A 82 1.02 7.31 11.59
N CYS A 83 1.87 7.53 12.61
CA CYS A 83 2.40 6.47 13.46
C CYS A 83 1.31 5.80 14.29
N SER A 84 0.39 6.60 14.84
CA SER A 84 -0.75 6.11 15.61
C SER A 84 -1.74 5.36 14.71
N ALA A 85 -1.95 5.86 13.48
CA ALA A 85 -2.81 5.22 12.48
C ALA A 85 -2.28 3.83 12.07
N GLU A 86 -0.98 3.71 11.79
CA GLU A 86 -0.33 2.43 11.49
C GLU A 86 -0.56 1.42 12.61
N VAL A 87 -0.23 1.78 13.86
CA VAL A 87 -0.36 0.89 15.02
C VAL A 87 -1.82 0.48 15.26
N ALA A 88 -2.76 1.39 15.06
CA ALA A 88 -4.19 1.09 15.21
C ALA A 88 -4.66 0.08 14.15
N CYS A 89 -4.18 0.20 12.90
CA CYS A 89 -4.44 -0.77 11.84
C CYS A 89 -3.84 -2.14 12.16
N LEU A 90 -2.56 -2.19 12.56
CA LEU A 90 -1.88 -3.44 12.90
C LEU A 90 -2.59 -4.18 14.05
N ARG A 91 -2.98 -3.46 15.11
CA ARG A 91 -3.72 -4.04 16.24
C ARG A 91 -5.10 -4.55 15.82
N TYR A 92 -5.82 -3.77 15.02
CA TYR A 92 -7.12 -4.18 14.49
C TYR A 92 -7.01 -5.45 13.65
N LEU A 93 -6.12 -5.47 12.66
CA LEU A 93 -5.89 -6.60 11.77
C LEU A 93 -5.49 -7.85 12.55
N HIS A 94 -4.62 -7.71 13.55
CA HIS A 94 -4.27 -8.82 14.43
C HIS A 94 -5.49 -9.38 15.19
N SER A 95 -6.40 -8.52 15.65
CA SER A 95 -7.62 -8.96 16.35
C SER A 95 -8.62 -9.72 15.46
N ILE A 96 -8.57 -9.52 14.15
CA ILE A 96 -9.46 -10.18 13.18
C ILE A 96 -8.74 -11.23 12.33
N ASP A 97 -7.47 -11.54 12.63
CA ASP A 97 -6.59 -12.40 11.83
C ASP A 97 -7.20 -13.78 11.60
N ALA A 98 -7.81 -14.39 12.63
CA ALA A 98 -8.52 -15.67 12.51
C ALA A 98 -9.70 -15.62 11.53
N THR A 99 -10.37 -14.47 11.40
CA THR A 99 -11.46 -14.26 10.44
C THR A 99 -10.94 -14.00 9.03
N LEU A 100 -9.75 -13.39 8.91
CA LEU A 100 -9.08 -13.17 7.62
C LEU A 100 -8.45 -14.45 7.06
N GLN A 101 -8.07 -15.38 7.94
CA GLN A 101 -7.40 -16.65 7.60
C GLN A 101 -8.36 -17.85 7.47
N ALA A 102 -9.68 -17.64 7.48
CA ALA A 102 -10.69 -18.72 7.54
C ALA A 102 -10.79 -19.62 6.28
N SER A 103 -9.80 -19.62 5.39
CA SER A 103 -9.69 -20.61 4.32
C SER A 103 -8.79 -21.77 4.79
N GLU A 104 -9.41 -22.87 5.20
CA GLU A 104 -8.75 -24.06 5.77
C GLU A 104 -7.76 -24.79 4.81
N ASP A 105 -7.67 -24.37 3.54
CA ASP A 105 -6.88 -25.02 2.47
C ASP A 105 -5.86 -24.08 1.78
N ALA A 106 -5.63 -22.87 2.30
CA ALA A 106 -4.91 -21.85 1.54
C ALA A 106 -3.38 -22.05 1.58
N LYS A 107 -2.82 -22.60 0.49
CA LYS A 107 -1.38 -22.55 0.15
C LYS A 107 -0.79 -21.12 0.21
N TYR A 108 -1.62 -20.09 0.24
CA TYR A 108 -1.25 -18.68 0.31
C TYR A 108 -1.96 -18.02 1.48
N PHE A 109 -1.21 -17.52 2.45
CA PHE A 109 -1.78 -16.77 3.58
C PHE A 109 -1.32 -15.32 3.53
N VAL A 110 -2.24 -14.40 3.79
CA VAL A 110 -1.97 -12.97 3.86
C VAL A 110 -2.17 -12.49 5.28
N ARG A 111 -1.19 -11.78 5.84
CA ARG A 111 -1.33 -11.13 7.15
C ARG A 111 -0.51 -9.84 7.23
N THR A 112 -0.52 -9.20 8.37
CA THR A 112 0.34 -8.05 8.67
C THR A 112 1.40 -8.42 9.72
N PRO A 113 2.55 -7.70 9.82
CA PRO A 113 3.49 -7.88 10.92
C PRO A 113 2.83 -7.60 12.27
N LYS A 114 3.29 -8.30 13.31
CA LYS A 114 2.85 -7.99 14.67
C LYS A 114 3.46 -6.67 15.15
N CYS A 115 2.66 -5.87 15.84
CA CYS A 115 3.15 -4.72 16.59
C CYS A 115 3.35 -5.13 18.06
N TYR A 116 4.61 -5.35 18.44
CA TYR A 116 4.98 -5.79 19.79
C TYR A 116 4.94 -4.67 20.83
N LEU A 117 5.36 -3.46 20.44
CA LEU A 117 5.37 -2.29 21.32
C LEU A 117 5.14 -1.03 20.48
N TYR A 118 4.37 -0.08 21.03
CA TYR A 118 4.29 1.27 20.51
C TYR A 118 4.37 2.25 21.67
N ASP A 119 5.33 3.16 21.60
CA ASP A 119 5.46 4.30 22.49
C ASP A 119 5.01 5.56 21.74
N ASN A 120 3.88 6.13 22.20
CA ASN A 120 3.27 7.29 21.58
C ASN A 120 4.05 8.60 21.87
N GLU A 121 4.83 8.66 22.95
CA GLU A 121 5.66 9.83 23.24
C GLU A 121 6.93 9.81 22.39
N ALA A 122 7.60 8.67 22.33
CA ALA A 122 8.78 8.49 21.49
C ALA A 122 8.45 8.30 20.00
N LYS A 123 7.16 8.15 19.64
CA LYS A 123 6.67 7.83 18.29
C LYS A 123 7.45 6.67 17.65
N THR A 124 7.74 5.67 18.47
CA THR A 124 8.58 4.53 18.11
C THR A 124 7.80 3.24 18.31
N GLN A 125 7.87 2.37 17.31
CA GLN A 125 7.24 1.06 17.31
C GLN A 125 8.26 -0.06 17.14
N ILE A 126 8.02 -1.15 17.84
CA ILE A 126 8.71 -2.44 17.66
C ILE A 126 7.73 -3.38 16.98
N GLN A 127 8.11 -3.89 15.81
CA GLN A 127 7.34 -4.81 15.00
C GLN A 127 8.09 -6.12 14.76
N GLU A 128 7.34 -7.14 14.33
CA GLU A 128 7.89 -8.39 13.82
C GLU A 128 8.87 -8.15 12.67
N TYR A 129 10.07 -8.71 12.78
CA TYR A 129 11.04 -8.72 11.69
C TYR A 129 10.81 -9.93 10.78
N LEU A 130 10.50 -9.66 9.52
CA LEU A 130 10.22 -10.69 8.51
C LEU A 130 11.48 -11.01 7.70
N ALA A 131 12.35 -11.85 8.26
CA ALA A 131 13.60 -12.26 7.62
C ALA A 131 13.37 -13.05 6.31
N GLY A 132 14.29 -12.93 5.36
CA GLY A 132 14.26 -13.70 4.10
C GLY A 132 13.09 -13.35 3.19
N THR A 133 12.61 -12.09 3.25
CA THR A 133 11.54 -11.61 2.39
C THR A 133 12.04 -10.62 1.33
N LEU A 134 11.30 -10.53 0.23
CA LEU A 134 11.45 -9.54 -0.83
C LEU A 134 10.09 -8.89 -1.09
N ASP A 135 10.08 -7.64 -1.53
CA ASP A 135 8.83 -7.03 -1.97
C ASP A 135 8.32 -7.66 -3.28
N LEU A 136 7.01 -7.62 -3.50
CA LEU A 136 6.37 -8.22 -4.67
C LEU A 136 6.85 -7.58 -5.98
N LYS A 137 7.14 -6.28 -6.01
CA LYS A 137 7.66 -5.62 -7.21
C LYS A 137 9.02 -6.21 -7.60
N SER A 138 9.94 -6.30 -6.64
CA SER A 138 11.25 -6.93 -6.84
C SER A 138 11.13 -8.38 -7.29
N THR A 139 10.18 -9.13 -6.73
CA THR A 139 9.92 -10.53 -7.08
C THR A 139 9.42 -10.68 -8.53
N VAL A 140 8.48 -9.83 -8.94
CA VAL A 140 7.95 -9.76 -10.31
C VAL A 140 9.04 -9.36 -11.31
N LEU A 141 9.90 -8.40 -10.95
CA LEU A 141 11.01 -7.96 -11.81
C LEU A 141 12.09 -9.03 -11.98
N LYS A 142 12.46 -9.76 -10.92
CA LYS A 142 13.40 -10.89 -11.00
C LYS A 142 12.92 -12.01 -11.92
N SER A 143 11.61 -12.15 -12.09
CA SER A 143 11.02 -13.19 -12.92
C SER A 143 11.18 -12.94 -14.43
N TYR A 144 11.56 -11.72 -14.82
CA TYR A 144 11.83 -11.39 -16.22
C TYR A 144 13.02 -12.16 -16.81
N GLU A 145 13.91 -12.68 -15.96
CA GLU A 145 15.13 -13.35 -16.41
C GLU A 145 14.88 -14.69 -17.14
N ARG A 146 13.66 -15.25 -17.05
CA ARG A 146 13.30 -16.55 -17.66
C ARG A 146 11.82 -16.60 -18.06
N PRO A 147 11.45 -17.34 -19.12
CA PRO A 147 10.05 -17.60 -19.43
C PRO A 147 9.32 -18.22 -18.25
N LEU A 148 8.11 -17.72 -17.95
CA LEU A 148 7.27 -18.26 -16.90
C LEU A 148 6.65 -19.59 -17.34
N ASP A 149 6.92 -20.66 -16.60
CA ASP A 149 6.19 -21.91 -16.77
C ASP A 149 4.81 -21.84 -16.11
N GLU A 150 3.93 -22.79 -16.43
CA GLU A 150 2.55 -22.83 -15.94
C GLU A 150 2.47 -22.77 -14.41
N LEU A 151 3.43 -23.37 -13.70
CA LEU A 151 3.48 -23.35 -12.25
C LEU A 151 3.72 -21.94 -11.71
N LEU A 152 4.66 -21.20 -12.29
CA LEU A 152 4.94 -19.82 -11.89
C LEU A 152 3.79 -18.87 -12.26
N GLN A 153 3.16 -19.07 -13.42
CA GLN A 153 1.97 -18.29 -13.81
C GLN A 153 0.84 -18.49 -12.80
N GLN A 154 0.55 -19.74 -12.42
CA GLN A 154 -0.43 -20.06 -11.38
C GLN A 154 -0.02 -19.48 -10.02
N HIS A 155 1.27 -19.48 -9.70
CA HIS A 155 1.76 -18.91 -8.44
C HIS A 155 1.44 -17.42 -8.34
N TYR A 156 1.79 -16.63 -9.36
CA TYR A 156 1.49 -15.20 -9.40
C TYR A 156 -0.01 -14.91 -9.42
N HIS A 157 -0.79 -15.71 -10.13
CA HIS A 157 -2.24 -15.62 -10.10
C HIS A 157 -2.82 -15.85 -8.69
N HIS A 158 -2.34 -16.86 -7.95
CA HIS A 158 -2.81 -17.09 -6.58
C HIS A 158 -2.38 -15.98 -5.61
N ILE A 159 -1.17 -15.41 -5.78
CA ILE A 159 -0.73 -14.24 -5.00
C ILE A 159 -1.70 -13.08 -5.21
N GLY A 160 -1.96 -12.72 -6.47
CA GLY A 160 -2.90 -11.63 -6.78
C GLY A 160 -4.26 -11.85 -6.15
N ARG A 161 -4.80 -13.07 -6.29
CA ARG A 161 -6.10 -13.45 -5.73
C ARG A 161 -6.15 -13.28 -4.22
N ALA A 162 -5.17 -13.84 -3.50
CA ALA A 162 -5.13 -13.78 -2.05
C ALA A 162 -5.03 -12.33 -1.53
N LEU A 163 -4.26 -11.47 -2.21
CA LEU A 163 -4.13 -10.05 -1.86
C LEU A 163 -5.44 -9.28 -2.05
N ALA A 164 -6.16 -9.53 -3.15
CA ALA A 164 -7.46 -8.91 -3.40
C ALA A 164 -8.49 -9.33 -2.36
N GLU A 165 -8.60 -10.64 -2.08
CA GLU A 165 -9.51 -11.18 -1.07
C GLU A 165 -9.22 -10.57 0.31
N TYR A 166 -7.95 -10.51 0.72
CA TYR A 166 -7.52 -9.92 1.99
C TYR A 166 -7.92 -8.44 2.12
N ILE A 167 -7.55 -7.61 1.15
CA ILE A 167 -7.79 -6.17 1.26
C ILE A 167 -9.28 -5.83 1.12
N SER A 168 -10.03 -6.56 0.28
CA SER A 168 -11.49 -6.41 0.19
C SER A 168 -12.19 -6.81 1.50
N GLN A 169 -11.72 -7.86 2.18
CA GLN A 169 -12.27 -8.23 3.49
C GLN A 169 -11.97 -7.17 4.55
N PHE A 170 -10.77 -6.59 4.54
CA PHE A 170 -10.44 -5.45 5.39
C PHE A 170 -11.40 -4.28 5.13
N HIS A 171 -11.58 -3.86 3.87
CA HIS A 171 -12.52 -2.80 3.49
C HIS A 171 -13.96 -3.07 3.93
N GLN A 172 -14.44 -4.31 3.83
CA GLN A 172 -15.78 -4.66 4.28
C GLN A 172 -15.92 -4.50 5.81
N ASN A 173 -14.94 -5.03 6.54
CA ASN A 173 -14.91 -5.03 8.00
C ASN A 173 -14.76 -3.62 8.59
N THR A 174 -14.09 -2.70 7.89
CA THR A 174 -13.88 -1.32 8.33
C THR A 174 -14.88 -0.30 7.76
N SER A 175 -15.78 -0.71 6.87
CA SER A 175 -16.85 0.18 6.36
C SER A 175 -17.75 0.80 7.45
N PRO A 176 -18.04 0.14 8.60
CA PRO A 176 -18.78 0.78 9.69
C PRO A 176 -17.98 1.91 10.37
N VAL A 177 -16.64 1.86 10.34
CA VAL A 177 -15.77 2.92 10.89
C VAL A 177 -15.97 4.21 10.11
N ALA A 178 -15.94 4.13 8.78
CA ALA A 178 -16.17 5.30 7.91
C ALA A 178 -17.58 5.88 8.10
N ARG A 179 -18.61 5.05 8.27
CA ARG A 179 -19.98 5.50 8.58
C ARG A 179 -20.05 6.23 9.92
N ALA A 180 -19.45 5.67 10.96
CA ALA A 180 -19.43 6.29 12.28
C ALA A 180 -18.68 7.65 12.28
N HIS A 181 -17.60 7.76 11.51
CA HIS A 181 -16.86 9.00 11.31
C HIS A 181 -17.74 10.09 10.67
N ALA A 182 -18.49 9.74 9.61
CA ALA A 182 -19.39 10.67 8.93
C ALA A 182 -20.54 11.17 9.83
N GLU A 183 -21.04 10.32 10.73
CA GLU A 183 -22.17 10.66 11.61
C GLU A 183 -21.80 11.44 12.88
N LYS A 184 -20.66 11.12 13.51
CA LYS A 184 -20.33 11.57 14.88
C LYS A 184 -19.12 12.51 14.97
N GLY A 185 -18.39 12.71 13.88
CA GLY A 185 -17.12 13.43 13.91
C GLY A 185 -16.02 12.72 14.72
N PRO A 186 -14.85 13.35 14.91
CA PRO A 186 -13.72 12.76 15.61
C PRO A 186 -14.05 12.43 17.07
N SER A 187 -13.76 11.21 17.50
CA SER A 187 -13.94 10.79 18.90
C SER A 187 -12.79 11.31 19.80
N PRO A 188 -13.02 11.60 21.09
CA PRO A 188 -11.97 12.08 22.00
C PRO A 188 -11.21 10.98 22.78
N HIS A 189 -11.40 9.68 22.47
CA HIS A 189 -10.75 8.56 23.19
C HIS A 189 -9.72 7.75 22.38
N PRO A 190 -8.43 7.73 22.79
CA PRO A 190 -7.30 7.27 21.97
C PRO A 190 -7.05 5.77 21.80
N SER A 191 -8.06 4.93 22.02
CA SER A 191 -7.88 3.47 22.03
C SER A 191 -8.48 2.72 20.84
N THR A 192 -9.06 3.40 19.84
CA THR A 192 -9.80 2.75 18.74
C THR A 192 -9.25 3.11 17.35
N LEU A 193 -9.40 2.19 16.39
CA LEU A 193 -9.07 2.42 14.97
C LEU A 193 -9.71 3.72 14.43
N ASN A 194 -10.97 3.98 14.77
CA ASN A 194 -11.69 5.18 14.31
C ASN A 194 -10.97 6.47 14.71
N GLU A 195 -10.50 6.56 15.95
CA GLU A 195 -9.90 7.79 16.48
C GLU A 195 -8.53 8.08 15.86
N ALA A 196 -7.71 7.03 15.70
CA ALA A 196 -6.41 7.15 15.05
C ALA A 196 -6.55 7.59 13.58
N ILE A 197 -7.51 7.02 12.85
CA ILE A 197 -7.80 7.40 11.45
C ILE A 197 -8.39 8.81 11.34
N SER A 198 -9.18 9.25 12.31
CA SER A 198 -9.72 10.62 12.32
C SER A 198 -8.63 11.69 12.46
N ARG A 199 -7.52 11.34 13.13
CA ARG A 199 -6.37 12.24 13.38
C ARG A 199 -5.33 12.23 12.27
N SER A 200 -5.46 11.33 11.30
CA SER A 200 -4.60 11.28 10.11
C SER A 200 -5.28 11.88 8.89
N SER A 201 -6.24 12.80 9.06
CA SER A 201 -6.95 13.44 7.94
C SER A 201 -6.01 14.20 6.99
N GLU A 202 -4.85 14.67 7.47
CA GLU A 202 -3.82 15.24 6.61
C GLU A 202 -3.25 14.23 5.59
N MET A 203 -3.37 12.92 5.84
CA MET A 203 -3.02 11.90 4.85
C MET A 203 -4.02 11.88 3.69
N GLN A 204 -5.27 12.31 3.92
CA GLN A 204 -6.27 12.41 2.85
C GLN A 204 -5.93 13.56 1.92
N ASP A 205 -5.51 14.69 2.49
CA ASP A 205 -5.01 15.83 1.71
C ASP A 205 -3.75 15.46 0.92
N LEU A 206 -2.83 14.71 1.55
CA LEU A 206 -1.63 14.21 0.87
C LEU A 206 -2.01 13.31 -0.33
N LYS A 207 -2.91 12.35 -0.15
CA LYS A 207 -3.34 11.46 -1.25
C LYS A 207 -4.17 12.19 -2.30
N LEU A 208 -4.93 13.24 -1.96
CA LEU A 208 -5.57 14.12 -2.94
C LEU A 208 -4.54 14.83 -3.82
N MET A 209 -3.54 15.44 -3.19
CA MET A 209 -2.47 16.13 -3.89
C MET A 209 -1.74 15.19 -4.85
N VAL A 210 -1.29 14.03 -4.35
CA VAL A 210 -0.51 13.07 -5.13
C VAL A 210 -1.33 12.44 -6.26
N ASN A 211 -2.59 12.09 -6.04
CA ASN A 211 -3.40 11.43 -7.07
C ASN A 211 -3.98 12.43 -8.08
N TYR A 212 -4.36 13.63 -7.67
CA TYR A 212 -5.16 14.51 -8.53
C TYR A 212 -4.52 15.86 -8.84
N ASP A 213 -3.72 16.43 -7.94
CA ASP A 213 -2.97 17.66 -8.28
C ASP A 213 -1.82 17.32 -9.24
N TRP A 214 -1.05 16.27 -8.95
CA TRP A 214 0.00 15.80 -9.87
C TRP A 214 -0.55 15.38 -11.23
N LEU A 215 -1.75 14.77 -11.27
CA LEU A 215 -2.45 14.46 -12.52
C LEU A 215 -2.64 15.70 -13.39
N LEU A 216 -3.03 16.83 -12.78
CA LEU A 216 -3.20 18.10 -13.52
C LEU A 216 -1.85 18.70 -13.91
N GLU A 217 -0.83 18.62 -13.06
CA GLU A 217 0.54 19.03 -13.41
C GLU A 217 1.08 18.23 -14.60
N ARG A 218 0.75 16.94 -14.72
CA ARG A 218 1.16 16.14 -15.88
C ARG A 218 0.64 16.71 -17.20
N VAL A 219 -0.51 17.38 -17.20
CA VAL A 219 -1.02 18.03 -18.42
C VAL A 219 -0.07 19.12 -18.92
N GLU A 220 0.61 19.81 -18.01
CA GLU A 220 1.62 20.82 -18.35
C GLU A 220 2.92 20.18 -18.83
N GLN A 221 3.27 19.01 -18.29
CA GLN A 221 4.46 18.25 -18.69
C GLN A 221 4.30 17.54 -20.04
N PHE A 222 3.10 17.04 -20.36
CA PHE A 222 2.80 16.29 -21.59
C PHE A 222 1.63 16.92 -22.38
N PRO A 223 1.72 18.19 -22.80
CA PRO A 223 0.60 18.92 -23.39
C PRO A 223 0.13 18.29 -24.71
N ASP A 224 1.04 17.76 -25.52
CA ASP A 224 0.69 17.11 -26.80
C ASP A 224 -0.06 15.77 -26.63
N ILE A 225 0.01 15.18 -25.43
CA ILE A 225 -0.64 13.92 -25.11
C ILE A 225 -1.94 14.18 -24.34
N LEU A 226 -1.90 15.08 -23.36
CA LEU A 226 -2.91 15.16 -22.31
C LEU A 226 -3.87 16.35 -22.41
N LYS A 227 -3.57 17.39 -23.22
CA LYS A 227 -4.37 18.62 -23.25
C LYS A 227 -5.86 18.38 -23.51
N ASP A 228 -6.20 17.46 -24.41
CA ASP A 228 -7.58 17.20 -24.81
C ASP A 228 -8.36 16.41 -23.74
N ALA A 229 -7.65 15.81 -22.77
CA ALA A 229 -8.24 15.08 -21.64
C ALA A 229 -8.34 15.94 -20.37
N LYS A 230 -7.83 17.17 -20.36
CA LYS A 230 -7.77 18.05 -19.18
C LYS A 230 -9.11 18.17 -18.46
N ASP A 231 -10.20 18.40 -19.19
CA ASP A 231 -11.54 18.54 -18.60
C ASP A 231 -12.02 17.26 -17.92
N VAL A 232 -11.60 16.09 -18.41
CA VAL A 232 -11.90 14.80 -17.77
C VAL A 232 -11.14 14.70 -16.45
N PHE A 233 -9.87 15.09 -16.43
CA PHE A 233 -9.04 15.05 -15.22
C PHE A 233 -9.54 16.01 -14.14
N VAL A 234 -9.99 17.20 -14.52
CA VAL A 234 -10.62 18.16 -13.59
C VAL A 234 -11.85 17.55 -12.95
N ARG A 235 -12.76 16.95 -13.73
CA ARG A 235 -13.96 16.30 -13.18
C ARG A 235 -13.63 15.10 -12.28
N LEU A 236 -12.62 14.31 -12.64
CA LEU A 236 -12.17 13.18 -11.82
C LEU A 236 -11.59 13.66 -10.48
N ARG A 237 -10.83 14.76 -10.50
CA ARG A 237 -10.35 15.43 -9.29
C ARG A 237 -11.49 15.94 -8.42
N GLU A 238 -12.48 16.60 -9.02
CA GLU A 238 -13.67 17.08 -8.30
C GLU A 238 -14.43 15.92 -7.64
N GLN A 239 -14.59 14.80 -8.36
CA GLN A 239 -15.15 13.57 -7.79
C GLN A 239 -14.32 13.05 -6.61
N GLY A 240 -13.00 12.97 -6.74
CA GLY A 240 -12.12 12.52 -5.66
C GLY A 240 -12.17 13.42 -4.42
N ILE A 241 -12.27 14.73 -4.60
CA ILE A 241 -12.45 15.70 -3.51
C ILE A 241 -13.80 15.49 -2.82
N ASP A 242 -14.87 15.30 -3.58
CA ASP A 242 -16.21 15.05 -3.05
C ASP A 242 -16.25 13.75 -2.24
N GLU A 243 -15.69 12.65 -2.80
CA GLU A 243 -15.58 11.34 -2.15
C GLU A 243 -14.86 11.40 -0.80
N LEU A 244 -13.84 12.25 -0.66
CA LEU A 244 -13.08 12.39 0.58
C LEU A 244 -13.69 13.38 1.57
N LYS A 245 -14.24 14.51 1.11
CA LYS A 245 -14.79 15.55 2.00
C LYS A 245 -16.20 15.25 2.48
N ASN A 246 -17.05 14.78 1.58
CA ASN A 246 -18.46 14.52 1.86
C ASN A 246 -18.74 13.03 2.13
N GLY A 247 -17.72 12.20 1.94
CA GLY A 247 -17.84 10.76 2.04
C GLY A 247 -18.56 10.15 0.83
N SER A 248 -18.48 8.84 0.73
CA SER A 248 -19.20 8.03 -0.25
C SER A 248 -19.90 6.88 0.48
N ALA A 249 -20.98 6.35 -0.10
CA ALA A 249 -21.57 5.12 0.39
C ALA A 249 -20.58 3.94 0.39
N ALA A 250 -19.54 4.02 -0.45
CA ALA A 250 -18.45 3.05 -0.52
C ALA A 250 -17.28 3.37 0.44
N SER A 251 -17.34 4.44 1.22
CA SER A 251 -16.22 4.83 2.09
C SER A 251 -15.92 3.76 3.14
N THR A 252 -14.63 3.54 3.34
CA THR A 252 -14.09 2.58 4.31
C THR A 252 -12.71 3.05 4.78
N VAL A 253 -12.09 2.32 5.70
CA VAL A 253 -10.65 2.50 5.96
C VAL A 253 -9.89 1.78 4.85
N ILE A 254 -9.08 2.53 4.10
CA ILE A 254 -8.17 2.01 3.09
C ILE A 254 -6.75 1.91 3.67
N HIS A 255 -5.91 1.06 3.08
CA HIS A 255 -4.48 1.04 3.38
C HIS A 255 -3.83 2.36 2.98
N GLY A 256 -4.30 2.95 1.88
CA GLY A 256 -3.88 4.25 1.40
C GLY A 256 -2.58 4.23 0.61
N ASP A 257 -1.75 3.19 0.76
CA ASP A 257 -0.52 2.96 -0.02
C ASP A 257 -0.37 1.49 -0.47
N PHE A 258 -1.46 0.88 -0.93
CA PHE A 258 -1.51 -0.56 -1.21
C PHE A 258 -0.86 -0.89 -2.57
N CYS A 259 0.46 -0.90 -2.60
CA CYS A 259 1.26 -1.20 -3.79
C CYS A 259 2.13 -2.46 -3.60
N PRO A 260 2.63 -3.09 -4.68
CA PRO A 260 3.51 -4.26 -4.61
C PRO A 260 4.76 -4.08 -3.74
N GLN A 261 5.29 -2.87 -3.61
CA GLN A 261 6.45 -2.58 -2.75
C GLN A 261 6.15 -2.79 -1.25
N ASN A 262 4.88 -2.67 -0.86
CA ASN A 262 4.40 -2.86 0.51
C ASN A 262 3.86 -4.28 0.76
N ILE A 263 4.11 -5.21 -0.17
CA ILE A 263 3.80 -6.63 -0.02
C ILE A 263 5.11 -7.41 0.06
N LEU A 264 5.44 -7.88 1.27
CA LEU A 264 6.60 -8.75 1.45
C LEU A 264 6.22 -10.22 1.23
N ILE A 265 7.06 -10.93 0.48
CA ILE A 265 6.90 -12.34 0.16
C ILE A 265 8.15 -13.07 0.62
N ARG A 266 8.01 -14.23 1.25
CA ARG A 266 9.18 -15.07 1.55
C ARG A 266 9.83 -15.52 0.24
N ASP A 267 11.15 -15.42 0.16
CA ASP A 267 11.93 -15.88 -1.00
C ASP A 267 12.04 -17.42 -0.99
N GLU A 268 10.89 -18.08 -1.14
CA GLU A 268 10.72 -19.52 -1.15
C GLU A 268 10.19 -19.96 -2.52
N SER A 269 10.75 -21.06 -3.06
CA SER A 269 10.33 -21.56 -4.36
C SER A 269 8.91 -22.14 -4.29
N PRO A 270 7.99 -21.79 -5.20
CA PRO A 270 6.64 -22.37 -5.21
C PRO A 270 6.63 -23.88 -5.49
N ARG A 271 7.77 -24.43 -5.94
CA ARG A 271 8.00 -25.86 -6.17
C ARG A 271 8.19 -26.65 -4.87
N ASP A 272 8.55 -25.99 -3.77
CA ASP A 272 8.84 -26.65 -2.51
C ASP A 272 7.56 -27.11 -1.78
N GLY A 273 6.38 -26.80 -2.34
CA GLY A 273 5.09 -27.20 -1.80
C GLY A 273 4.72 -26.52 -0.48
N LYS A 274 5.57 -25.61 0.01
CA LYS A 274 5.36 -24.84 1.24
C LYS A 274 4.29 -23.78 1.05
N GLU A 275 3.71 -23.38 2.18
CA GLU A 275 2.83 -22.23 2.26
C GLU A 275 3.58 -20.95 1.88
N THR A 276 3.00 -20.15 1.01
CA THR A 276 3.52 -18.84 0.63
C THR A 276 2.94 -17.78 1.56
N GLY A 277 3.80 -17.23 2.42
CA GLY A 277 3.44 -16.13 3.30
C GLY A 277 3.55 -14.77 2.59
N LEU A 278 2.46 -14.03 2.59
CA LEU A 278 2.34 -12.66 2.08
C LEU A 278 2.11 -11.71 3.27
N PHE A 279 2.92 -10.66 3.37
CA PHE A 279 2.84 -9.70 4.47
C PHE A 279 2.56 -8.30 3.95
N VAL A 280 1.40 -7.76 4.32
CA VAL A 280 1.02 -6.37 4.02
C VAL A 280 1.59 -5.46 5.10
N VAL A 281 2.53 -4.61 4.71
CA VAL A 281 3.29 -3.70 5.58
C VAL A 281 2.97 -2.24 5.28
N ASP A 282 3.45 -1.34 6.13
CA ASP A 282 3.43 0.11 5.90
C ASP A 282 2.03 0.77 5.90
N TRP A 283 1.26 0.51 6.96
CA TRP A 283 -0.09 1.05 7.15
C TRP A 283 -0.14 2.52 7.59
N GLU A 284 0.93 3.29 7.44
CA GLU A 284 1.00 4.68 7.93
C GLU A 284 0.12 5.65 7.15
N ASN A 285 -0.19 5.33 5.89
CA ASN A 285 -1.11 6.10 5.04
C ASN A 285 -2.57 5.67 5.19
N ALA A 286 -2.88 4.80 6.16
CA ALA A 286 -4.24 4.33 6.37
C ALA A 286 -5.18 5.49 6.74
N GLN A 287 -6.33 5.51 6.09
CA GLN A 287 -7.25 6.65 6.14
C GLN A 287 -8.67 6.25 5.70
N ILE A 288 -9.63 7.16 5.89
CA ILE A 288 -10.94 7.01 5.24
C ILE A 288 -10.79 7.33 3.75
N GLY A 289 -11.25 6.43 2.90
CA GLY A 289 -11.22 6.61 1.45
C GLY A 289 -12.16 5.63 0.75
N VAL A 290 -12.04 5.55 -0.57
CA VAL A 290 -12.79 4.58 -1.37
C VAL A 290 -11.90 3.39 -1.75
N PRO A 291 -12.42 2.15 -1.73
CA PRO A 291 -11.65 0.93 -2.06
C PRO A 291 -10.89 0.99 -3.39
N ALA A 292 -11.43 1.71 -4.37
CA ALA A 292 -10.81 1.87 -5.68
C ALA A 292 -9.40 2.47 -5.62
N MET A 293 -9.07 3.24 -4.56
CA MET A 293 -7.72 3.77 -4.33
C MET A 293 -6.69 2.65 -4.16
N ASP A 294 -6.92 1.75 -3.21
CA ASP A 294 -6.01 0.61 -2.95
C ASP A 294 -5.94 -0.34 -4.17
N HIS A 295 -7.09 -0.66 -4.77
CA HIS A 295 -7.13 -1.57 -5.92
C HIS A 295 -6.42 -0.98 -7.15
N GLY A 296 -6.66 0.30 -7.42
CA GLY A 296 -6.06 1.00 -8.55
C GLY A 296 -4.56 1.20 -8.40
N GLU A 297 -4.08 1.45 -7.19
CA GLU A 297 -2.64 1.58 -6.88
C GLU A 297 -1.90 0.24 -7.08
N MET A 298 -2.43 -0.87 -6.55
CA MET A 298 -1.88 -2.21 -6.75
C MET A 298 -1.79 -2.57 -8.24
N ILE A 299 -2.90 -2.45 -8.96
CA ILE A 299 -2.98 -2.81 -10.38
C ILE A 299 -2.14 -1.85 -11.22
N GLY A 300 -2.18 -0.55 -10.93
CA GLY A 300 -1.46 0.48 -11.67
C GLY A 300 0.05 0.34 -11.56
N GLU A 301 0.57 0.00 -10.39
CA GLU A 301 2.02 -0.20 -10.20
C GLU A 301 2.52 -1.46 -10.93
N LEU A 302 1.76 -2.56 -10.88
CA LEU A 302 2.08 -3.78 -11.64
C LEU A 302 1.99 -3.55 -13.14
N TYR A 303 0.97 -2.80 -13.59
CA TYR A 303 0.79 -2.49 -15.02
C TYR A 303 1.88 -1.54 -15.53
N SER A 304 2.25 -0.53 -14.74
CA SER A 304 3.41 0.34 -15.02
C SER A 304 4.70 -0.48 -15.18
N THR A 305 4.91 -1.45 -14.29
CA THR A 305 6.06 -2.37 -14.38
C THR A 305 6.04 -3.18 -15.69
N TRP A 306 4.88 -3.67 -16.11
CA TRP A 306 4.75 -4.35 -17.39
C TRP A 306 4.97 -3.42 -18.60
N LEU A 307 4.44 -2.19 -18.57
CA LEU A 307 4.62 -1.21 -19.65
C LEU A 307 6.10 -0.86 -19.87
N TYR A 308 6.90 -0.80 -18.80
CA TYR A 308 8.33 -0.49 -18.90
C TYR A 308 9.21 -1.70 -19.19
N ASP A 309 8.96 -2.81 -18.50
CA ASP A 309 9.89 -3.94 -18.42
C ASP A 309 9.35 -5.21 -19.07
N GLY A 310 8.07 -5.26 -19.46
CA GLY A 310 7.46 -6.40 -20.13
C GLY A 310 7.35 -7.67 -19.28
N SER A 311 7.31 -7.53 -17.95
CA SER A 311 7.21 -8.67 -17.03
C SER A 311 5.79 -9.26 -17.01
N ASP A 312 5.60 -10.42 -17.66
CA ASP A 312 4.33 -11.15 -17.66
C ASP A 312 3.90 -11.62 -16.26
N ALA A 313 4.84 -11.71 -15.31
CA ALA A 313 4.53 -12.07 -13.92
C ALA A 313 3.57 -11.04 -13.29
N GLY A 314 3.80 -9.75 -13.57
CA GLY A 314 2.92 -8.68 -13.11
C GLY A 314 1.50 -8.80 -13.68
N ILE A 315 1.38 -9.23 -14.94
CA ILE A 315 0.07 -9.46 -15.58
C ILE A 315 -0.67 -10.61 -14.91
N HIS A 316 0.00 -11.73 -14.61
CA HIS A 316 -0.63 -12.84 -13.91
C HIS A 316 -1.06 -12.46 -12.48
N VAL A 317 -0.30 -11.61 -11.79
CA VAL A 317 -0.76 -11.03 -10.51
C VAL A 317 -2.02 -10.19 -10.72
N ILE A 318 -2.07 -9.32 -11.73
CA ILE A 318 -3.26 -8.50 -12.03
C ILE A 318 -4.48 -9.37 -12.34
N GLU A 319 -4.33 -10.42 -13.15
CA GLU A 319 -5.41 -11.35 -13.50
C GLU A 319 -5.94 -12.07 -12.25
N GLY A 320 -5.03 -12.56 -11.41
CA GLY A 320 -5.37 -13.17 -10.12
C GLY A 320 -6.08 -12.21 -9.19
N TYR A 321 -5.58 -10.98 -9.11
CA TYR A 321 -6.15 -9.91 -8.29
C TYR A 321 -7.58 -9.60 -8.72
N ALA A 322 -7.82 -9.39 -10.01
CA ALA A 322 -9.16 -9.21 -10.55
C ALA A 322 -10.06 -10.42 -10.26
N ALA A 323 -9.54 -11.65 -10.31
CA ALA A 323 -10.29 -12.84 -9.97
C ALA A 323 -10.71 -12.89 -8.49
N GLY A 324 -9.86 -12.39 -7.58
CA GLY A 324 -10.12 -12.29 -6.13
C GLY A 324 -11.09 -11.16 -5.76
N LEU A 325 -11.13 -10.07 -6.52
CA LEU A 325 -12.17 -9.03 -6.37
C LEU A 325 -13.58 -9.56 -6.67
N GLY A 326 -13.68 -10.64 -7.45
CA GLY A 326 -14.95 -11.24 -7.83
C GLY A 326 -15.71 -10.45 -8.90
N SER A 327 -17.02 -10.68 -9.01
CA SER A 327 -17.86 -9.94 -9.94
C SER A 327 -18.18 -8.56 -9.37
N LEU A 328 -17.73 -7.53 -10.06
CA LEU A 328 -17.93 -6.13 -9.66
C LEU A 328 -19.06 -5.48 -10.46
N PRO A 329 -19.85 -4.59 -9.84
CA PRO A 329 -20.66 -3.63 -10.58
C PRO A 329 -19.80 -2.84 -11.58
N VAL A 330 -20.34 -2.57 -12.78
CA VAL A 330 -19.58 -1.94 -13.87
C VAL A 330 -19.03 -0.57 -13.46
N ASP A 331 -19.77 0.20 -12.68
CA ASP A 331 -19.34 1.49 -12.14
C ASP A 331 -18.15 1.37 -11.18
N VAL A 332 -18.12 0.32 -10.34
CA VAL A 332 -16.98 0.02 -9.46
C VAL A 332 -15.76 -0.38 -10.30
N ALA A 333 -15.93 -1.25 -11.29
CA ALA A 333 -14.85 -1.66 -12.20
C ALA A 333 -14.26 -0.46 -12.97
N LEU A 334 -15.13 0.43 -13.49
CA LEU A 334 -14.70 1.68 -14.15
C LEU A 334 -13.99 2.63 -13.19
N ARG A 335 -14.41 2.71 -11.92
CA ARG A 335 -13.75 3.56 -10.91
C ARG A 335 -12.35 3.04 -10.55
N ILE A 336 -12.18 1.72 -10.46
CA ILE A 336 -10.86 1.07 -10.29
C ILE A 336 -9.99 1.36 -11.52
N ALA A 337 -10.50 1.15 -12.73
CA ALA A 337 -9.75 1.43 -13.95
C ALA A 337 -9.34 2.91 -14.04
N ALA A 338 -10.23 3.84 -13.71
CA ALA A 338 -9.87 5.26 -13.63
C ALA A 338 -8.71 5.50 -12.66
N GLN A 339 -8.72 4.84 -11.49
CA GLN A 339 -7.64 4.96 -10.52
C GLN A 339 -6.33 4.35 -11.02
N VAL A 340 -6.37 3.25 -11.79
CA VAL A 340 -5.18 2.70 -12.47
C VAL A 340 -4.55 3.76 -13.39
N GLY A 341 -5.37 4.42 -14.21
CA GLY A 341 -4.86 5.47 -15.10
C GLY A 341 -4.33 6.69 -14.35
N VAL A 342 -4.95 7.06 -13.21
CA VAL A 342 -4.43 8.09 -12.30
C VAL A 342 -3.04 7.72 -11.79
N HIS A 343 -2.86 6.48 -11.33
CA HIS A 343 -1.57 5.99 -10.85
C HIS A 343 -0.48 6.04 -11.93
N LEU A 344 -0.81 5.61 -13.16
CA LEU A 344 0.13 5.69 -14.29
C LEU A 344 0.60 7.12 -14.54
N LEU A 345 -0.29 8.11 -14.49
CA LEU A 345 0.08 9.51 -14.71
C LEU A 345 0.84 10.10 -13.52
N SER A 346 0.35 9.90 -12.29
CA SER A 346 0.98 10.48 -11.08
C SER A 346 2.32 9.86 -10.73
N PHE A 347 2.48 8.54 -10.89
CA PHE A 347 3.69 7.82 -10.49
C PHE A 347 4.41 7.18 -11.66
N GLY A 348 3.68 6.55 -12.58
CA GLY A 348 4.26 5.87 -13.73
C GLY A 348 5.12 6.78 -14.61
N THR A 349 4.79 8.07 -14.71
CA THR A 349 5.58 9.05 -15.50
C THR A 349 6.78 9.65 -14.77
N LEU A 350 7.04 9.27 -13.51
CA LEU A 350 8.19 9.77 -12.73
C LEU A 350 9.48 8.95 -12.92
N ALA A 351 9.45 7.90 -13.74
CA ALA A 351 10.60 7.03 -13.96
C ALA A 351 11.79 7.81 -14.57
N GLN A 352 12.91 7.90 -13.84
CA GLN A 352 14.08 8.68 -14.26
C GLN A 352 15.06 7.89 -15.15
N ASP A 353 14.98 6.56 -15.14
CA ASP A 353 15.87 5.64 -15.84
C ASP A 353 15.29 5.14 -17.19
N LYS A 354 14.11 5.64 -17.57
CA LYS A 354 13.39 5.22 -18.78
C LYS A 354 13.49 6.29 -19.87
N SER A 355 13.34 5.86 -21.13
CA SER A 355 13.36 6.79 -22.27
C SER A 355 12.10 7.64 -22.34
N GLU A 356 12.20 8.83 -22.93
CA GLU A 356 11.05 9.72 -23.17
C GLU A 356 9.92 9.00 -23.91
N LEU A 357 10.23 8.16 -24.90
CA LEU A 357 9.23 7.39 -25.64
C LEU A 357 8.46 6.39 -24.75
N GLN A 358 9.12 5.76 -23.80
CA GLN A 358 8.46 4.86 -22.85
C GLN A 358 7.57 5.65 -21.88
N ILE A 359 8.05 6.80 -21.39
CA ILE A 359 7.28 7.68 -20.51
C ILE A 359 6.04 8.23 -21.25
N ASP A 360 6.20 8.66 -22.50
CA ASP A 360 5.10 9.10 -23.38
C ASP A 360 4.07 7.98 -23.60
N HIS A 361 4.52 6.73 -23.74
CA HIS A 361 3.63 5.59 -23.86
C HIS A 361 2.79 5.41 -22.58
N VAL A 362 3.42 5.44 -21.41
CA VAL A 362 2.71 5.39 -20.12
C VAL A 362 1.72 6.56 -19.98
N ALA A 363 2.09 7.76 -20.42
CA ALA A 363 1.21 8.92 -20.40
C ALA A 363 -0.03 8.72 -21.30
N ARG A 364 0.14 8.15 -22.50
CA ARG A 364 -0.98 7.82 -23.41
C ARG A 364 -1.90 6.76 -22.82
N GLU A 365 -1.31 5.70 -22.25
CA GLU A 365 -2.05 4.62 -21.59
C GLU A 365 -2.90 5.15 -20.41
N GLY A 366 -2.27 5.92 -19.50
CA GLY A 366 -2.97 6.52 -18.37
C GLY A 366 -4.13 7.43 -18.79
N ARG A 367 -3.91 8.26 -19.81
CA ARG A 367 -4.96 9.09 -20.42
C ARG A 367 -6.11 8.26 -20.96
N ASP A 368 -5.83 7.26 -21.78
CA ASP A 368 -6.85 6.51 -22.50
C ASP A 368 -7.70 5.68 -21.53
N ILE A 369 -7.07 5.10 -20.50
CA ILE A 369 -7.77 4.42 -19.41
C ILE A 369 -8.70 5.37 -18.65
N ILE A 370 -8.23 6.56 -18.23
CA ILE A 370 -9.06 7.54 -17.51
C ILE A 370 -10.23 8.00 -18.39
N VAL A 371 -9.95 8.41 -19.63
CA VAL A 371 -10.96 8.95 -20.54
C VAL A 371 -12.05 7.92 -20.82
N ASN A 372 -11.68 6.67 -21.11
CA ASN A 372 -12.68 5.63 -21.37
C ASN A 372 -13.44 5.22 -20.10
N SER A 373 -12.78 5.21 -18.94
CA SER A 373 -13.44 4.95 -17.66
C SER A 373 -14.49 6.01 -17.32
N CYS A 374 -14.13 7.29 -17.39
CA CYS A 374 -15.03 8.41 -17.09
C CYS A 374 -16.16 8.56 -18.12
N LYS A 375 -15.93 8.16 -19.38
CA LYS A 375 -16.98 8.10 -20.42
C LYS A 375 -17.84 6.83 -20.34
N LYS A 376 -17.58 5.94 -19.38
CA LYS A 376 -18.24 4.64 -19.22
C LYS A 376 -18.14 3.75 -20.47
N ASN A 377 -17.06 3.87 -21.22
CA ASN A 377 -16.81 3.08 -22.42
C ASN A 377 -16.21 1.70 -22.08
N GLN A 378 -17.02 0.83 -21.47
CA GLN A 378 -16.60 -0.54 -21.12
C GLN A 378 -16.10 -1.33 -22.33
N SER A 379 -16.67 -1.08 -23.52
CA SER A 379 -16.33 -1.83 -24.73
C SER A 379 -14.87 -1.67 -25.17
N TRP A 380 -14.24 -0.55 -24.80
CA TRP A 380 -12.81 -0.28 -25.06
C TRP A 380 -11.90 -1.25 -24.31
N PHE A 381 -12.31 -1.70 -23.12
CA PHE A 381 -11.49 -2.57 -22.29
C PHE A 381 -11.49 -4.03 -22.74
N ARG A 382 -12.33 -4.45 -23.70
CA ARG A 382 -12.44 -5.87 -24.09
C ARG A 382 -11.14 -6.47 -24.60
N ASP A 383 -10.39 -5.69 -25.37
CA ASP A 383 -9.10 -6.09 -25.95
C ASP A 383 -7.91 -5.51 -25.18
N HIS A 384 -8.17 -4.88 -24.03
CA HIS A 384 -7.15 -4.26 -23.18
C HIS A 384 -6.63 -5.24 -22.12
N VAL A 385 -5.41 -5.03 -21.61
CA VAL A 385 -4.81 -5.83 -20.53
C VAL A 385 -5.70 -5.85 -19.28
N LEU A 386 -6.30 -4.70 -18.96
CA LEU A 386 -7.25 -4.53 -17.86
C LEU A 386 -8.65 -5.15 -18.10
N ARG A 387 -8.86 -5.90 -19.19
CA ARG A 387 -10.15 -6.61 -19.43
C ARG A 387 -10.56 -7.45 -18.23
N CYS A 388 -9.58 -8.05 -17.53
CA CYS A 388 -9.80 -8.93 -16.38
C CYS A 388 -10.61 -8.27 -15.26
N VAL A 389 -10.51 -6.94 -15.09
CA VAL A 389 -11.27 -6.16 -14.10
C VAL A 389 -12.78 -6.08 -14.45
N PHE A 390 -13.12 -6.26 -15.73
CA PHE A 390 -14.48 -6.17 -16.26
C PHE A 390 -15.09 -7.52 -16.62
N THR A 391 -14.27 -8.58 -16.71
CA THR A 391 -14.76 -9.90 -17.08
C THR A 391 -15.42 -10.58 -15.90
N ARG A 392 -16.74 -10.76 -16.01
CA ARG A 392 -17.50 -11.97 -15.66
C ARG A 392 -18.91 -11.85 -16.21
#